data_AF-A0A963II16-F1
#
_entry.id   AF-A0A963II16-F1
#
_cell.length_a   1.000
_cell.length_b   1.000
_cell.length_c   1.000
_cell.angle_alpha   90.00
_cell.angle_beta   90.00
_cell.angle_gamma   90.00
#
_symmetry.space_group_name_H-M   'P 1'
#
loop_
_entity.id
_entity.type
_entity.pdbx_description
1 polymer ?
#
loop_
_entity_poly.entity_id
_entity_poly.type
_entity_poly.pdbx_seq_one_letter_code
_entity_poly.pdbx_strand_id
1 'polypeptide(L)'
;MEYQSIGVDTDINKHIRHQWDAEEFRAFDHSTISKMSEKELAAWQSGYAAGSPQFILAEHEWLRRLTVEQVKASRFAAFMGLLGAVVGAFLTWMTTK
;
A
#
# COMPACT_ATOMS: atom_id res chain seq x y z
N MET A 1 17.42 48.49 -13.75
CA MET A 1 17.39 47.87 -12.41
C MET A 1 16.26 46.87 -12.44
N GLU A 2 16.66 45.64 -12.63
CA GLU A 2 15.85 44.43 -12.75
C GLU A 2 15.74 43.82 -11.35
N TYR A 3 14.61 43.18 -11.01
CA TYR A 3 14.44 42.02 -10.11
C TYR A 3 13.03 41.97 -9.50
N GLN A 4 12.51 40.74 -9.43
CA GLN A 4 11.35 40.23 -8.66
C GLN A 4 9.94 40.33 -9.28
N SER A 5 9.63 39.44 -10.23
CA SER A 5 8.24 39.01 -10.50
C SER A 5 8.06 37.48 -10.55
N ILE A 6 9.06 36.70 -10.14
CA ILE A 6 9.11 35.25 -10.44
C ILE A 6 8.58 34.39 -9.26
N GLY A 7 8.49 34.94 -8.04
CA GLY A 7 8.20 34.15 -6.82
C GLY A 7 6.73 33.97 -6.43
N VAL A 8 5.82 34.84 -6.89
CA VAL A 8 4.40 34.82 -6.44
C VAL A 8 3.56 33.83 -7.25
N ASP A 9 3.89 33.66 -8.53
CA ASP A 9 3.15 32.78 -9.45
C ASP A 9 3.36 31.30 -9.10
N THR A 10 4.56 30.93 -8.64
CA THR A 10 4.90 29.53 -8.33
C THR A 10 4.14 28.97 -7.13
N ASP A 11 3.93 29.78 -6.08
CA ASP A 11 3.25 29.34 -4.85
C ASP A 11 1.73 29.21 -5.03
N ILE A 12 1.11 30.13 -5.79
CA ILE A 12 -0.31 30.08 -6.15
C ILE A 12 -0.57 28.85 -7.02
N ASN A 13 0.28 28.62 -8.02
CA ASN A 13 0.15 27.50 -8.95
C ASN A 13 0.41 26.14 -8.27
N LYS A 14 1.19 26.11 -7.19
CA LYS A 14 1.37 24.93 -6.34
C LYS A 14 0.12 24.63 -5.50
N HIS A 15 -0.46 25.64 -4.86
CA HIS A 15 -1.67 25.47 -4.03
C HIS A 15 -2.90 25.08 -4.85
N ILE A 16 -3.06 25.65 -6.06
CA ILE A 16 -4.15 25.29 -6.96
C ILE A 16 -3.99 23.84 -7.44
N ARG A 17 -2.80 23.40 -7.88
CA ARG A 17 -2.58 22.00 -8.27
C ARG A 17 -2.91 21.00 -7.17
N HIS A 18 -2.48 21.26 -5.93
CA HIS A 18 -2.77 20.37 -4.81
C HIS A 18 -4.28 20.25 -4.51
N GLN A 19 -5.07 21.31 -4.74
CA GLN A 19 -6.52 21.25 -4.52
C GLN A 19 -7.24 20.43 -5.60
N TRP A 20 -6.80 20.55 -6.86
CA TRP A 20 -7.36 19.77 -7.97
C TRP A 20 -7.01 18.27 -7.83
N ASP A 21 -5.77 17.95 -7.47
CA ASP A 21 -5.36 16.57 -7.21
C ASP A 21 -6.18 15.94 -6.07
N ALA A 22 -6.46 16.69 -5.00
CA ALA A 22 -7.23 16.21 -3.85
C ALA A 22 -8.72 15.97 -4.17
N GLU A 23 -9.32 16.80 -5.02
CA GLU A 23 -10.70 16.60 -5.48
C GLU A 23 -10.81 15.40 -6.44
N GLU A 24 -9.86 15.21 -7.35
CA GLU A 24 -9.79 14.01 -8.19
C GLU A 24 -9.61 12.73 -7.36
N PHE A 25 -8.78 12.78 -6.32
CA PHE A 25 -8.62 11.69 -5.35
C PHE A 25 -9.92 11.38 -4.59
N ARG A 26 -10.67 12.41 -4.16
CA ARG A 26 -11.95 12.24 -3.42
C ARG A 26 -13.09 11.74 -4.29
N ALA A 27 -13.09 12.09 -5.57
CA ALA A 27 -14.09 11.62 -6.52
C ALA A 27 -13.89 10.13 -6.88
N PHE A 28 -12.71 9.56 -6.63
CA PHE A 28 -12.41 8.18 -6.96
C PHE A 28 -12.83 7.21 -5.87
N ASP A 29 -13.73 6.28 -6.21
CA ASP A 29 -14.29 5.32 -5.27
C ASP A 29 -13.32 4.13 -5.05
N HIS A 30 -12.58 4.19 -3.95
CA HIS A 30 -11.65 3.15 -3.46
C HIS A 30 -12.28 1.74 -3.44
N SER A 31 -13.61 1.66 -3.28
CA SER A 31 -14.32 0.37 -3.29
C SER A 31 -14.22 -0.35 -4.64
N THR A 32 -14.08 0.38 -5.74
CA THR A 32 -13.98 -0.16 -7.09
C THR A 32 -12.63 -0.84 -7.31
N ILE A 33 -11.54 -0.18 -6.93
CA ILE A 33 -10.16 -0.71 -7.06
C ILE A 33 -9.99 -1.97 -6.21
N SER A 34 -10.52 -1.97 -4.99
CA SER A 34 -10.41 -3.10 -4.07
C SER A 34 -11.03 -4.41 -4.59
N LYS A 35 -11.99 -4.30 -5.53
CA LYS A 35 -12.70 -5.43 -6.13
C LYS A 35 -12.06 -5.92 -7.44
N MET A 36 -11.14 -5.15 -8.02
CA MET A 36 -10.45 -5.54 -9.24
C MET A 36 -9.57 -6.76 -9.01
N SER A 37 -9.54 -7.68 -9.96
CA SER A 37 -8.52 -8.72 -10.03
C SER A 37 -7.13 -8.10 -10.24
N GLU A 38 -6.07 -8.86 -9.97
CA GLU A 38 -4.69 -8.38 -10.17
C GLU A 38 -4.45 -7.93 -11.61
N LYS A 39 -4.98 -8.69 -12.58
CA LYS A 39 -4.87 -8.35 -14.01
C LYS A 39 -5.59 -7.05 -14.35
N GLU A 40 -6.79 -6.86 -13.81
CA GLU A 40 -7.57 -5.64 -14.03
C GLU A 40 -6.91 -4.43 -13.37
N LEU A 41 -6.37 -4.59 -12.16
CA LEU A 41 -5.64 -3.53 -11.45
C LEU A 41 -4.38 -3.12 -12.20
N ALA A 42 -3.61 -4.08 -12.72
CA ALA A 42 -2.42 -3.82 -13.52
C ALA A 42 -2.77 -3.11 -14.84
N ALA A 43 -3.81 -3.58 -15.53
CA ALA A 43 -4.29 -2.95 -16.76
C ALA A 43 -4.77 -1.52 -16.50
N TRP A 44 -5.53 -1.31 -15.41
CA TRP A 44 -5.98 0.02 -14.99
C TRP A 44 -4.80 0.94 -14.67
N GLN A 45 -3.84 0.50 -13.86
CA GLN A 45 -2.65 1.28 -13.50
C GLN A 45 -1.81 1.67 -14.72
N SER A 46 -1.69 0.79 -15.72
CA SER A 46 -0.92 1.06 -16.95
C SER A 46 -1.46 2.23 -17.78
N GLY A 47 -2.72 2.62 -17.57
CA GLY A 47 -3.34 3.76 -18.24
C GLY A 47 -2.96 5.13 -17.66
N TYR A 48 -2.22 5.17 -16.54
CA TYR A 48 -1.86 6.41 -15.85
C TYR A 48 -0.34 6.61 -15.79
N ALA A 49 0.08 7.88 -15.80
CA ALA A 49 1.50 8.22 -15.66
C ALA A 49 2.03 7.86 -14.27
N ALA A 50 3.29 7.41 -14.20
CA ALA A 50 3.95 7.15 -12.92
C ALA A 50 3.95 8.42 -12.04
N GLY A 51 3.57 8.27 -10.77
CA GLY A 51 3.43 9.38 -9.83
C GLY A 51 2.12 10.17 -9.95
N SER A 52 1.21 9.79 -10.86
CA SER A 52 -0.14 10.35 -10.83
C SER A 52 -0.90 9.85 -9.59
N PRO A 53 -1.91 10.60 -9.12
CA PRO A 53 -2.85 10.17 -8.10
C PRO A 53 -3.32 8.71 -8.22
N GLN A 54 -3.77 8.33 -9.42
CA GLN A 54 -4.35 7.03 -9.71
C GLN A 54 -3.29 5.93 -9.70
N PHE A 55 -2.08 6.25 -10.17
CA PHE A 55 -0.94 5.33 -10.11
C PHE A 55 -0.56 5.02 -8.65
N ILE A 56 -0.50 6.05 -7.80
CA ILE A 56 -0.19 5.91 -6.37
C ILE A 56 -1.27 5.09 -5.65
N LEU A 57 -2.55 5.27 -6.00
CA LEU A 57 -3.64 4.44 -5.47
C LEU A 57 -3.47 2.96 -5.81
N ALA A 58 -3.10 2.65 -7.05
CA ALA A 58 -2.82 1.27 -7.45
C ALA A 58 -1.68 0.68 -6.61
N GLU A 59 -0.59 1.43 -6.42
CA GLU A 59 0.56 1.00 -5.61
C GLU A 59 0.17 0.71 -4.16
N HIS A 60 -0.64 1.56 -3.54
CA HIS A 60 -1.14 1.31 -2.19
C HIS A 60 -2.00 0.05 -2.10
N GLU A 61 -2.84 -0.21 -3.10
CA GLU A 61 -3.65 -1.43 -3.15
C GLU A 61 -2.78 -2.67 -3.32
N TRP A 62 -1.72 -2.63 -4.15
CA TRP A 62 -0.74 -3.71 -4.26
C TRP A 62 -0.07 -4.00 -2.91
N LEU A 63 0.38 -2.95 -2.22
CA LEU A 63 0.98 -3.07 -0.89
C LEU A 63 0.01 -3.67 0.13
N ARG A 64 -1.26 -3.26 0.09
CA ARG A 64 -2.30 -3.82 0.96
C ARG A 64 -2.46 -5.32 0.75
N ARG A 65 -2.54 -5.77 -0.51
CA ARG A 65 -2.68 -7.20 -0.85
C ARG A 65 -1.49 -8.02 -0.39
N LEU A 66 -0.27 -7.54 -0.66
CA LEU A 66 0.97 -8.17 -0.19
C LEU A 66 1.01 -8.28 1.34
N THR A 67 0.63 -7.22 2.04
CA THR A 67 0.60 -7.22 3.50
C THR A 67 -0.40 -8.24 4.05
N VAL A 68 -1.59 -8.37 3.45
CA VAL A 68 -2.58 -9.37 3.86
C VAL A 68 -2.03 -10.79 3.71
N GLU A 69 -1.35 -11.10 2.60
CA GLU A 69 -0.71 -12.41 2.40
C GLU A 69 0.42 -12.64 3.41
N GLN A 70 1.26 -11.64 3.66
CA GLN A 70 2.32 -11.72 4.66
C GLN A 70 1.76 -11.97 6.07
N VAL A 71 0.64 -11.34 6.43
CA VAL A 71 -0.03 -11.56 7.72
C VAL A 71 -0.55 -12.99 7.83
N LYS A 72 -1.14 -13.55 6.77
CA LYS A 72 -1.57 -14.96 6.76
C LYS A 72 -0.38 -15.90 6.97
N ALA A 73 0.71 -15.69 6.24
CA ALA A 73 1.93 -16.47 6.39
C ALA A 73 2.52 -16.36 7.81
N SER A 74 2.54 -15.14 8.37
CA SER A 74 3.03 -14.89 9.73
C SER A 74 2.18 -15.60 10.78
N ARG A 75 0.85 -15.63 10.62
CA ARG A 75 -0.05 -16.39 11.51
C ARG A 75 0.23 -17.89 11.45
N PHE A 76 0.46 -18.43 10.25
CA PHE A 76 0.82 -19.84 10.09
C PHE A 76 2.18 -20.16 10.74
N ALA A 77 3.19 -19.31 10.52
CA ALA A 77 4.50 -19.45 11.14
C ALA A 77 4.42 -19.41 12.68
N ALA A 78 3.64 -18.49 13.24
CA ALA A 78 3.42 -18.41 14.68
C ALA A 78 2.78 -19.68 15.25
N PHE A 79 1.79 -20.24 14.54
CA PHE A 79 1.17 -21.51 14.92
C PHE A 79 2.16 -22.67 14.90
N MET A 80 2.97 -22.78 13.85
CA MET A 80 4.02 -23.80 13.74
C MET A 80 5.08 -23.65 14.83
N GLY A 81 5.46 -22.40 15.16
CA GLY A 81 6.38 -22.11 16.26
C GLY A 81 5.82 -22.58 17.61
N LEU A 82 4.53 -22.34 17.86
CA LEU A 82 3.87 -22.80 19.09
C LEU A 82 3.82 -24.33 19.15
N LEU A 83 3.46 -25.01 18.06
CA LEU A 83 3.49 -26.47 18.01
C LEU A 83 4.90 -27.03 18.25
N GLY A 84 5.91 -26.44 17.62
CA GLY A 84 7.31 -26.82 17.82
C GLY A 84 7.75 -26.67 19.27
N ALA A 85 7.36 -25.58 19.93
CA ALA A 85 7.65 -25.36 21.34
C ALA A 85 7.01 -26.42 22.25
N VAL A 86 5.75 -26.78 22.00
CA VAL A 86 5.04 -27.83 22.77
C VAL A 86 5.71 -29.19 22.58
N VAL A 87 6.01 -29.58 21.34
CA VAL A 87 6.68 -30.85 21.04
C VAL A 87 8.07 -30.90 21.66
N GLY A 88 8.84 -29.81 21.54
CA GLY A 88 10.17 -29.70 22.15
C GLY A 88 10.14 -29.83 23.67
N ALA A 89 9.18 -29.17 24.33
CA ALA A 89 8.98 -29.28 25.77
C ALA A 89 8.60 -30.71 26.20
N PHE A 90 7.71 -31.36 25.44
CA PHE A 90 7.29 -32.73 25.69
C PHE A 90 8.45 -33.73 25.56
N LEU A 91 9.24 -33.62 24.49
CA LEU A 91 10.42 -34.46 24.29
C LEU A 91 11.45 -34.25 25.41
N THR A 92 11.69 -33.00 25.81
CA THR A 92 12.60 -32.68 26.92
C THR A 92 12.12 -33.28 28.24
N TRP A 93 10.81 -33.23 28.51
CA TRP A 93 10.22 -33.86 29.69
C TRP A 93 10.38 -35.39 29.67
N MET A 94 10.17 -36.03 28.51
CA MET A 94 10.31 -37.48 28.35
C MET A 94 11.76 -37.95 28.55
N THR A 95 12.76 -37.18 28.10
CA THR A 95 14.17 -37.56 28.24
C THR A 95 14.77 -37.23 29.60
N THR A 96 14.19 -36.27 30.32
CA THR A 96 14.66 -35.88 31.66
C THR A 96 14.04 -36.75 32.76
N LYS A 97 12.96 -37.49 32.45
CA LYS A 97 12.38 -38.53 33.31
C LYS A 97 13.01 -39.89 33.10
#